data_AF-A0A835WTY3-F1
#
_entry.id   AF-A0A835WTY3-F1
#
_cell.length_a   1.000
_cell.length_b   1.000
_cell.length_c   1.000
_cell.angle_alpha   90.00
_cell.angle_beta   90.00
_cell.angle_gamma   90.00
#
_symmetry.space_group_name_H-M   'P 1'
#
loop_
_entity.id
_entity.type
_entity.pdbx_description
1 polymer ?
#
loop_
_entity_poly.entity_id
_entity_poly.type
_entity_poly.pdbx_seq_one_letter_code
_entity_poly.pdbx_strand_id
1 'polypeptide(L)'
;MGATRFDVAVRALRGELDPPEWVENNERSSGIILSALYQFPRMYTFQVVGKAGSGSSGAADGAGGGKDEFVKAVVSTVARVAQAEVEEGKVEVKERMGGKYVSVAVDVMTRAPEIVGMVYDELGKDPRVMMRF
;
A
#
# COMPACT_ATOMS: atom_id res chain seq x y z
N MET A 1 -24.73 7.73 2.80
CA MET A 1 -24.09 9.06 2.94
C MET A 1 -23.19 9.00 4.15
N GLY A 2 -21.87 9.04 3.97
CA GLY A 2 -20.92 9.00 5.08
C GLY A 2 -20.63 10.39 5.66
N ALA A 3 -19.97 10.43 6.82
CA ALA A 3 -19.64 11.64 7.57
C ALA A 3 -18.84 12.64 6.73
N THR A 4 -19.26 13.90 6.72
CA THR A 4 -18.55 14.99 6.05
C THR A 4 -17.35 15.45 6.88
N ARG A 5 -16.41 16.20 6.27
CA ARG A 5 -15.26 16.80 6.97
C ARG A 5 -15.68 17.65 8.17
N PHE A 6 -16.84 18.29 8.09
CA PHE A 6 -17.41 19.06 9.19
C PHE A 6 -17.82 18.16 10.35
N ASP A 7 -18.47 17.03 10.06
CA ASP A 7 -18.89 16.07 11.08
C ASP A 7 -17.69 15.46 11.82
N VAL A 8 -16.59 15.17 11.10
CA VAL A 8 -15.34 14.69 11.71
C VAL A 8 -14.72 15.76 12.60
N ALA A 9 -14.66 17.01 12.14
CA ALA A 9 -14.11 18.12 12.91
C ALA A 9 -14.93 18.40 14.20
N VAL A 10 -16.26 18.34 14.11
CA VAL A 10 -17.15 18.54 15.27
C VAL A 10 -16.99 17.40 16.28
N ARG A 11 -16.88 16.15 15.84
CA ARG A 11 -16.67 15.00 16.74
C ARG A 11 -15.31 15.05 17.41
N ALA A 12 -14.27 15.46 16.69
CA ALA A 12 -12.94 15.71 17.26
C ALA A 12 -12.97 16.82 18.32
N LEU A 13 -13.64 17.95 18.04
CA LEU A 13 -13.82 19.04 19.01
C LEU A 13 -14.60 18.62 20.26
N ARG A 14 -15.49 17.64 20.14
CA ARG A 14 -16.27 17.07 21.25
C ARG A 14 -15.55 15.98 22.04
N GLY A 15 -14.35 15.57 21.62
CA GLY A 15 -13.64 14.43 22.24
C GLY A 15 -14.29 13.07 21.95
N GLU A 16 -15.22 13.00 20.99
CA GLU A 16 -15.93 11.76 20.61
C GLU A 16 -15.12 10.87 19.66
N LEU A 17 -13.85 11.21 19.42
CA LEU A 17 -12.95 10.41 18.58
C LEU A 17 -12.17 9.35 19.38
N ASP A 18 -12.32 9.32 20.71
CA ASP A 18 -11.71 8.25 21.51
C ASP A 18 -12.40 6.93 21.18
N PRO A 19 -11.67 5.94 20.64
CA PRO A 19 -12.23 4.63 20.38
C PRO A 19 -12.54 3.94 21.71
N PRO A 20 -13.44 2.95 21.70
CA PRO A 20 -13.78 2.21 22.93
C PRO A 20 -12.54 1.58 23.57
N GLU A 21 -12.53 1.45 24.91
CA GLU A 21 -11.36 0.99 25.68
C GLU A 21 -10.81 -0.40 25.25
N TRP A 22 -11.63 -1.23 24.62
CA TRP A 22 -11.23 -2.54 24.10
C TRP A 22 -10.60 -2.51 22.70
N VAL A 23 -10.53 -1.34 22.07
CA VAL A 23 -9.89 -1.13 20.77
C VAL A 23 -8.54 -0.48 21.02
N GLU A 24 -7.46 -1.10 20.52
CA GLU A 24 -6.12 -0.52 20.62
C GLU A 24 -6.10 0.86 19.95
N ASN A 25 -5.79 1.90 20.73
CA ASN A 25 -5.65 3.29 20.26
C ASN A 25 -4.19 3.73 20.36
N ASN A 26 -3.36 3.19 19.49
CA ASN A 26 -1.94 3.57 19.41
C ASN A 26 -1.56 3.83 17.96
N GLU A 27 -0.42 4.49 17.72
CA GLU A 27 0.05 4.84 16.36
C GLU A 27 0.29 3.62 15.46
N ARG A 28 0.32 2.41 16.03
CA ARG A 28 0.53 1.15 15.31
C ARG A 28 -0.78 0.45 14.96
N SER A 29 -1.89 0.79 15.62
CA SER A 29 -3.21 0.25 15.33
C SER A 29 -3.69 0.76 13.98
N SER A 30 -3.79 -0.15 13.02
CA SER A 30 -4.21 0.17 11.67
C SER A 30 -5.74 0.31 11.63
N GLY A 31 -6.23 1.43 11.11
CA GLY A 31 -7.61 1.54 10.65
C GLY A 31 -8.51 2.56 11.34
N ILE A 32 -8.28 2.94 12.60
CA ILE A 32 -9.17 3.91 13.30
C ILE A 32 -9.03 5.30 12.69
N ILE A 33 -7.80 5.81 12.60
CA ILE A 33 -7.53 7.11 11.97
C ILE A 33 -7.88 7.06 10.47
N LEU A 34 -7.56 5.95 9.81
CA LEU A 34 -7.76 5.78 8.38
C LEU A 34 -9.26 5.71 8.02
N SER A 35 -10.08 5.08 8.85
CA SER A 35 -11.55 5.04 8.72
C SER A 35 -12.20 6.37 9.08
N ALA A 36 -11.65 7.12 10.03
CA ALA A 36 -12.13 8.45 10.38
C ALA A 36 -11.86 9.47 9.27
N LEU A 37 -10.73 9.34 8.57
CA LEU A 37 -10.33 10.24 7.48
C LEU A 37 -10.94 9.88 6.13
N TYR A 38 -11.22 8.60 5.88
CA TYR A 38 -11.67 8.12 4.58
C TYR A 38 -12.92 7.26 4.67
N GLN A 39 -13.83 7.49 3.72
CA GLN A 39 -14.95 6.59 3.47
C GLN A 39 -14.52 5.49 2.51
N PHE A 40 -14.74 4.24 2.91
CA PHE A 40 -14.57 3.06 2.07
C PHE A 40 -15.96 2.57 1.60
N PRO A 41 -16.08 1.93 0.41
CA PRO A 41 -15.00 1.56 -0.48
C PRO A 41 -14.46 2.75 -1.29
N ARG A 42 -13.15 2.75 -1.57
CA ARG A 42 -12.48 3.82 -2.32
C ARG A 42 -11.28 3.33 -3.11
N MET A 43 -10.91 4.07 -4.15
CA MET A 43 -9.60 3.93 -4.77
C MET A 43 -8.52 4.31 -3.76
N TYR A 44 -7.60 3.38 -3.53
CA TYR A 44 -6.43 3.54 -2.67
C TYR A 44 -5.18 3.15 -3.47
N THR A 45 -4.13 3.93 -3.31
CA THR A 45 -2.85 3.73 -3.98
C THR A 45 -1.89 3.04 -3.02
N PHE A 46 -1.56 1.78 -3.30
CA PHE A 46 -0.51 1.07 -2.58
C PHE A 46 0.85 1.43 -3.16
N GLN A 47 1.73 2.01 -2.36
CA GLN A 47 3.06 2.39 -2.82
C GLN A 47 4.14 1.65 -2.05
N VAL A 48 5.07 1.03 -2.79
CA VAL A 48 6.25 0.37 -2.23
C VAL A 48 7.49 0.67 -3.05
N VAL A 49 8.64 0.69 -2.37
CA VAL A 49 9.95 0.79 -3.01
C VAL A 49 10.74 -0.46 -2.70
N GLY A 50 11.26 -1.11 -3.74
CA GLY A 50 12.12 -2.27 -3.60
C GLY A 50 13.37 -2.21 -4.45
N LYS A 51 14.29 -3.15 -4.21
CA LYS A 51 15.45 -3.38 -5.07
C LYS A 51 14.99 -4.17 -6.30
N ALA A 52 15.18 -3.62 -7.49
CA ALA A 52 15.26 -4.46 -8.68
C ALA A 52 16.53 -5.29 -8.54
N GLY A 53 16.42 -6.62 -8.57
CA GLY A 53 17.53 -7.52 -8.22
C GLY A 53 18.85 -7.15 -8.89
N SER A 54 19.88 -6.92 -8.09
CA SER A 54 21.29 -7.00 -8.52
C SER A 54 21.79 -8.36 -8.08
N GLY A 55 21.62 -9.36 -8.93
CA GLY A 55 22.33 -10.63 -8.83
C GLY A 55 23.68 -10.47 -9.51
N SER A 56 24.76 -10.59 -8.75
CA SER A 56 26.14 -10.66 -9.23
C SER A 56 26.38 -11.90 -10.09
N SER A 57 26.57 -11.74 -11.40
CA SER A 57 27.47 -12.56 -12.20
C SER A 57 27.62 -11.92 -13.57
N GLY A 58 28.86 -11.69 -14.00
CA GLY A 58 29.13 -11.25 -15.36
C GLY A 58 28.48 -12.19 -16.37
N ALA A 59 27.52 -11.67 -17.11
CA ALA A 59 27.10 -12.17 -18.40
C ALA A 59 26.43 -11.00 -19.10
N ALA A 60 26.94 -10.67 -20.28
CA ALA A 60 26.24 -9.87 -21.25
C ALA A 60 24.88 -10.53 -21.58
N ASP A 61 23.95 -9.71 -22.05
CA ASP A 61 22.59 -10.02 -22.54
C ASP A 61 21.44 -10.04 -21.52
N GLY A 62 20.61 -8.98 -21.57
CA GLY A 62 19.17 -9.04 -21.22
C GLY A 62 18.72 -8.34 -19.94
N ALA A 63 18.95 -7.03 -19.81
CA ALA A 63 18.44 -6.20 -18.71
C ALA A 63 16.90 -6.09 -18.71
N GLY A 64 16.20 -6.86 -17.85
CA GLY A 64 14.74 -6.71 -17.64
C GLY A 64 14.11 -7.61 -16.58
N GLY A 65 14.62 -8.83 -16.37
CA GLY A 65 13.92 -9.85 -15.57
C GLY A 65 13.65 -9.49 -14.11
N GLY A 66 14.65 -9.00 -13.38
CA GLY A 66 14.51 -8.77 -11.92
C GLY A 66 13.57 -7.62 -11.53
N LYS A 67 13.37 -6.64 -12.43
CA LYS A 67 12.43 -5.53 -12.22
C LYS A 67 11.00 -6.01 -12.47
N ASP A 68 10.78 -6.68 -13.59
CA ASP A 68 9.45 -7.13 -13.98
C ASP A 68 8.91 -8.20 -13.02
N GLU A 69 9.77 -9.08 -12.53
CA GLU A 69 9.42 -10.04 -11.46
C GLU A 69 9.02 -9.35 -10.16
N PHE A 70 9.71 -8.27 -9.78
CA PHE A 70 9.35 -7.51 -8.58
C PHE A 70 7.99 -6.82 -8.76
N VAL A 71 7.77 -6.14 -9.89
CA VAL A 71 6.48 -5.49 -10.20
C VAL A 71 5.34 -6.51 -10.20
N LYS A 72 5.53 -7.67 -10.86
CA LYS A 72 4.54 -8.76 -10.87
C LYS A 72 4.23 -9.29 -9.47
N ALA A 73 5.26 -9.45 -8.62
CA ALA A 73 5.07 -9.90 -7.24
C ALA A 73 4.27 -8.89 -6.41
N VAL A 74 4.55 -7.58 -6.56
CA VAL A 74 3.79 -6.51 -5.88
C VAL A 74 2.34 -6.51 -6.35
N VAL A 75 2.10 -6.46 -7.66
CA VAL A 75 0.74 -6.42 -8.24
C VAL A 75 -0.06 -7.66 -7.84
N SER A 76 0.54 -8.86 -7.91
CA SER A 76 -0.10 -10.11 -7.50
C SER A 76 -0.47 -10.12 -6.01
N THR A 77 0.42 -9.59 -5.16
CA THR A 77 0.17 -9.52 -3.72
C THR A 77 -0.97 -8.55 -3.40
N VAL A 78 -0.97 -7.36 -4.03
CA VAL A 78 -2.04 -6.37 -3.85
C VAL A 78 -3.37 -6.95 -4.34
N ALA A 79 -3.43 -7.52 -5.54
CA ALA A 79 -4.65 -8.10 -6.10
C ALA A 79 -5.23 -9.21 -5.20
N ARG A 80 -4.36 -10.11 -4.72
CA ARG A 80 -4.75 -11.24 -3.87
C ARG A 80 -5.28 -10.79 -2.51
N VAL A 81 -4.56 -9.91 -1.81
CA VAL A 81 -4.90 -9.52 -0.43
C VAL A 81 -6.05 -8.52 -0.42
N ALA A 82 -6.09 -7.59 -1.38
CA ALA A 82 -7.20 -6.65 -1.52
C ALA A 82 -8.47 -7.31 -2.09
N GLN A 83 -8.37 -8.52 -2.63
CA GLN A 83 -9.43 -9.22 -3.35
C GLN A 83 -10.06 -8.35 -4.44
N ALA A 84 -9.20 -7.71 -5.23
CA ALA A 84 -9.60 -6.73 -6.21
C ALA A 84 -8.77 -6.86 -7.49
N GLU A 85 -9.40 -6.53 -8.62
CA GLU A 85 -8.78 -6.57 -9.92
C GLU A 85 -7.87 -5.35 -10.11
N VAL A 86 -6.64 -5.59 -10.55
CA VAL A 86 -5.67 -4.53 -10.87
C VAL A 86 -5.65 -4.37 -12.38
N GLU A 87 -6.16 -3.25 -12.87
CA GLU A 87 -6.07 -2.89 -14.28
C GLU A 87 -4.63 -2.48 -14.63
N GLU A 88 -4.14 -2.83 -15.82
CA GLU A 88 -2.76 -2.51 -16.24
C GLU A 88 -2.47 -0.99 -16.23
N GLY A 89 -3.47 -0.15 -16.54
CA GLY A 89 -3.34 1.31 -16.50
C GLY A 89 -3.28 1.92 -15.09
N LYS A 90 -3.44 1.11 -14.05
CA LYS A 90 -3.43 1.49 -12.63
C LYS A 90 -2.14 1.10 -11.91
N VAL A 91 -1.13 0.66 -12.66
CA VAL A 91 0.20 0.33 -12.14
C VAL A 91 1.20 1.37 -12.65
N GLU A 92 1.73 2.19 -11.75
CA GLU A 92 2.79 3.14 -12.07
C GLU A 92 4.14 2.61 -11.54
N VAL A 93 5.12 2.52 -12.45
CA VAL A 93 6.47 2.05 -12.12
C VAL A 93 7.48 3.16 -12.38
N LYS A 94 8.18 3.60 -11.33
CA LYS A 94 9.24 4.62 -11.40
C LYS A 94 10.57 4.05 -10.96
N GLU A 95 11.57 4.15 -11.83
CA GLU A 95 12.95 3.84 -11.47
C GLU A 95 13.55 4.94 -10.59
N ARG A 96 14.38 4.55 -9.64
CA ARG A 96 15.06 5.45 -8.71
C ARG A 96 16.54 5.11 -8.64
N MET A 97 17.35 6.15 -8.42
CA MET A 97 18.81 6.04 -8.27
C MET A 97 19.47 5.26 -9.41
N GLY A 98 19.13 5.60 -10.66
CA GLY A 98 19.71 4.97 -11.85
C GLY A 98 19.35 3.49 -12.03
N GLY A 99 18.14 3.09 -11.64
CA GLY A 99 17.64 1.72 -11.81
C GLY A 99 17.95 0.77 -10.64
N LYS A 100 18.72 1.21 -9.64
CA LYS A 100 19.02 0.41 -8.44
C LYS A 100 17.77 0.08 -7.61
N TYR A 101 16.80 0.99 -7.60
CA TYR A 101 15.54 0.80 -6.90
C TYR A 101 14.37 1.08 -7.83
N VAL A 102 13.23 0.47 -7.52
CA VAL A 102 11.99 0.63 -8.26
C VAL A 102 10.88 0.97 -7.27
N SER A 103 10.17 2.05 -7.55
CA SER A 103 8.94 2.44 -6.88
C SER A 103 7.78 1.92 -7.70
N VAL A 104 6.90 1.15 -7.06
CA VAL A 104 5.68 0.62 -7.67
C VAL A 104 4.50 1.24 -6.93
N ALA A 105 3.58 1.85 -7.66
CA ALA A 105 2.30 2.33 -7.16
C ALA A 105 1.18 1.55 -7.87
N VAL A 106 0.23 1.03 -7.09
CA VAL A 106 -0.89 0.22 -7.58
C VAL A 106 -2.20 0.80 -7.06
N ASP A 107 -3.05 1.27 -7.98
CA ASP A 107 -4.36 1.84 -7.64
C ASP A 107 -5.43 0.75 -7.65
N VAL A 108 -6.06 0.52 -6.50
CA VAL A 108 -7.05 -0.54 -6.32
C VAL A 108 -8.25 -0.06 -5.52
N MET A 109 -9.43 -0.55 -5.88
CA MET A 109 -10.65 -0.34 -5.10
C MET A 109 -10.56 -1.13 -3.79
N THR A 110 -10.31 -0.44 -2.69
CA THR A 110 -10.18 -1.03 -1.36
C THR A 110 -11.51 -0.87 -0.64
N ARG A 111 -11.99 -1.95 0.00
CA ARG A 111 -13.32 -1.97 0.66
C ARG A 111 -13.30 -1.63 2.15
N ALA A 112 -12.14 -1.73 2.79
CA ALA A 112 -12.01 -1.56 4.23
C ALA A 112 -10.58 -1.10 4.58
N PRO A 113 -10.38 -0.31 5.64
CA PRO A 113 -9.07 0.21 6.03
C PRO A 113 -8.11 -0.87 6.52
N GLU A 114 -8.60 -1.96 7.13
CA GLU A 114 -7.78 -3.06 7.63
C GLU A 114 -7.04 -3.77 6.49
N ILE A 115 -7.64 -3.78 5.29
CA ILE A 115 -7.02 -4.33 4.07
C ILE A 115 -5.73 -3.60 3.74
N VAL A 116 -5.67 -2.29 4.02
CA VAL A 116 -4.45 -1.51 3.77
C VAL A 116 -3.29 -2.05 4.58
N GLY A 117 -3.51 -2.28 5.89
CA GLY A 117 -2.52 -2.88 6.77
C GLY A 117 -2.13 -4.28 6.33
N MET A 118 -3.12 -5.14 6.03
CA MET A 118 -2.88 -6.51 5.58
C MET A 118 -2.03 -6.58 4.30
N VAL A 119 -2.29 -5.70 3.32
CA VAL A 119 -1.50 -5.63 2.09
C VAL A 119 -0.06 -5.24 2.39
N TYR A 120 0.16 -4.22 3.23
CA TYR A 120 1.51 -3.78 3.57
C TYR A 120 2.29 -4.77 4.43
N ASP A 121 1.62 -5.52 5.31
CA ASP A 121 2.24 -6.59 6.08
C ASP A 121 2.63 -7.78 5.20
N GLU A 122 1.82 -8.09 4.19
CA GLU A 122 2.17 -9.12 3.21
C GLU A 122 3.32 -8.69 2.30
N LEU A 123 3.29 -7.45 1.80
CA LEU A 123 4.38 -6.88 0.99
C LEU A 123 5.69 -6.79 1.78
N GLY A 124 5.62 -6.50 3.08
CA GLY A 124 6.78 -6.44 3.96
C GLY A 124 7.49 -7.76 4.19
N LYS A 125 6.88 -8.90 3.82
CA LYS A 125 7.52 -10.23 3.86
C LYS A 125 8.49 -10.45 2.71
N ASP A 126 8.38 -9.67 1.62
CA ASP A 126 9.32 -9.75 0.51
C ASP A 126 10.63 -9.01 0.88
N PRO A 127 11.78 -9.69 0.96
CA PRO A 127 13.06 -9.08 1.35
C PRO A 127 13.57 -8.03 0.35
N ARG A 128 12.99 -7.97 -0.86
CA ARG A 128 13.30 -6.94 -1.85
C ARG A 128 12.64 -5.61 -1.52
N VAL A 129 11.56 -5.60 -0.73
CA VAL A 129 10.87 -4.38 -0.30
C VAL A 129 11.73 -3.66 0.73
N MET A 130 12.10 -2.43 0.42
CA MET A 130 12.92 -1.56 1.28
C MET A 130 12.07 -0.54 2.03
N MET A 131 10.94 -0.13 1.45
CA MET A 131 10.05 0.89 2.01
C MET A 131 8.60 0.62 1.61
N ARG A 132 7.69 0.81 2.58
CA ARG A 132 6.22 0.80 2.45
C ARG A 132 5.69 2.09 3.08
N PHE A 133 4.61 2.64 2.52
CA PHE A 133 4.08 3.95 2.89
C PHE A 133 2.74 3.87 3.61
#